data_AF-A0A4W2HTB9-F1
#
_entry.id   AF-A0A4W2HTB9-F1
#
_cell.length_a   1.000
_cell.length_b   1.000
_cell.length_c   1.000
_cell.angle_alpha   90.00
_cell.angle_beta   90.00
_cell.angle_gamma   90.00
#
_symmetry.space_group_name_H-M   'P 1'
#
loop_
_entity.id
_entity.type
_entity.pdbx_description
1 polymer ?
#
loop_
_entity_poly.entity_id
_entity_poly.type
_entity_poly.pdbx_seq_one_letter_code
_entity_poly.pdbx_strand_id
1 'polypeptide(L)'
;MSGSLGRAAATAASALLRWGRGAGGGLRGPGVRAAGSGGSGSSEHLDALVKKDKVVVFLKGTPEQPQCGFSNAVVQILRLHGVRDYAAYNVLDDPQLRQGIKDYSNWPTIPQVYLNGEFVGGCDILLQMHQNGDLVEELKKLGIRSALLDDTKDQDSK
;
A
#
# COMPACT_ATOMS: atom_id res chain seq x y z
N MET A 1 -16.12 0.53 -54.06
CA MET A 1 -17.57 0.37 -54.32
C MET A 1 -18.24 0.42 -52.94
N SER A 2 -18.57 1.62 -52.45
CA SER A 2 -19.87 2.31 -52.59
C SER A 2 -20.97 1.78 -51.66
N GLY A 3 -21.56 2.71 -50.90
CA GLY A 3 -22.78 2.60 -50.10
C GLY A 3 -22.49 2.66 -48.60
N SER A 4 -22.65 3.75 -47.83
CA SER A 4 -23.52 4.92 -47.84
C SER A 4 -25.03 4.64 -47.77
N LEU A 5 -25.66 5.34 -46.82
CA LEU A 5 -27.10 5.60 -46.61
C LEU A 5 -27.86 4.50 -45.83
N GLY A 6 -28.73 4.82 -44.86
CA GLY A 6 -29.28 6.11 -44.49
C GLY A 6 -30.11 6.04 -43.20
N ARG A 7 -30.29 7.22 -42.61
CA ARG A 7 -31.19 7.51 -41.47
C ARG A 7 -32.64 7.33 -41.91
N ALA A 8 -33.51 6.92 -40.99
CA ALA A 8 -34.92 7.29 -41.04
C ALA A 8 -35.47 7.47 -39.62
N ALA A 9 -36.03 8.66 -39.40
CA ALA A 9 -36.81 9.06 -38.25
C ALA A 9 -38.31 8.93 -38.57
N ALA A 10 -39.14 8.69 -37.56
CA ALA A 10 -40.57 9.06 -37.51
C ALA A 10 -41.07 8.81 -36.07
N THR A 11 -41.30 9.82 -35.24
CA THR A 11 -42.53 10.65 -35.06
C THR A 11 -43.79 9.89 -34.63
N ALA A 12 -44.25 10.19 -33.40
CA ALA A 12 -45.61 10.63 -33.01
C ALA A 12 -45.73 10.46 -31.47
N ALA A 13 -45.84 11.53 -30.67
CA ALA A 13 -47.08 12.27 -30.34
C ALA A 13 -48.05 11.41 -29.49
N SER A 14 -48.72 11.84 -28.43
CA SER A 14 -48.77 13.07 -27.63
C SER A 14 -49.65 12.66 -26.44
N ALA A 15 -49.31 13.06 -25.21
CA ALA A 15 -50.29 13.13 -24.13
C ALA A 15 -49.84 14.16 -23.09
N LEU A 16 -50.28 15.39 -23.32
CA LEU A 16 -50.42 16.42 -22.30
C LEU A 16 -51.19 15.86 -21.09
N LEU A 17 -50.78 16.22 -19.89
CA LEU A 17 -51.67 16.97 -18.99
C LEU A 17 -50.83 17.82 -18.02
N ARG A 18 -51.05 19.13 -18.11
CA ARG A 18 -50.55 20.16 -17.19
C ARG A 18 -51.36 20.13 -15.90
N TRP A 19 -50.68 20.08 -14.78
CA TRP A 19 -51.01 20.78 -13.52
C TRP A 19 -49.70 20.78 -12.73
N GLY A 20 -49.26 21.81 -12.01
CA GLY A 20 -49.77 23.10 -11.62
C GLY A 20 -48.67 23.64 -10.69
N ARG A 21 -48.31 24.91 -10.87
CA ARG A 21 -47.21 25.61 -10.20
C ARG A 21 -47.48 25.73 -8.70
N GLY A 22 -46.53 25.34 -7.85
CA GLY A 22 -46.53 25.59 -6.42
C GLY A 22 -45.10 25.80 -5.92
N ALA A 23 -44.76 27.06 -5.62
CA ALA A 23 -43.52 27.45 -4.99
C ALA A 23 -43.51 27.01 -3.51
N GLY A 24 -42.38 26.49 -3.05
CA GLY A 24 -42.17 26.16 -1.64
C GLY A 24 -40.74 25.69 -1.42
N GLY A 25 -39.95 26.50 -0.72
CA GLY A 25 -38.54 26.26 -0.47
C GLY A 25 -38.26 24.95 0.29
N GLY A 26 -37.10 24.38 0.00
CA GLY A 26 -36.60 23.19 0.66
C GLY A 26 -35.22 22.86 0.14
N LEU A 27 -34.21 23.47 0.77
CA LEU A 27 -32.80 23.13 0.60
C LEU A 27 -32.61 21.62 0.79
N ARG A 28 -32.23 20.92 -0.28
CA ARG A 28 -31.52 19.63 -0.21
C ARG A 28 -30.31 19.75 -1.11
N GLY A 29 -29.19 20.09 -0.48
CA GLY A 29 -27.89 20.16 -1.12
C GLY A 29 -27.46 18.80 -1.71
N PRO A 30 -26.40 18.78 -2.53
CA PRO A 30 -25.84 17.55 -3.03
C PRO A 30 -25.42 16.69 -1.84
N GLY A 31 -25.81 15.40 -1.88
CA GLY A 31 -25.36 14.41 -0.92
C GLY A 31 -23.84 14.38 -0.90
N VAL A 32 -23.24 15.05 0.08
CA VAL A 32 -21.86 14.84 0.50
C VAL A 32 -21.79 13.36 0.89
N ARG A 33 -21.15 12.57 0.04
CA ARG A 33 -20.51 11.34 0.50
C ARG A 33 -19.55 11.80 1.58
N ALA A 34 -19.80 11.38 2.83
CA ALA A 34 -18.82 11.52 3.88
C ALA A 34 -17.55 10.84 3.37
N ALA A 35 -16.58 11.63 2.89
CA ALA A 35 -15.21 11.20 2.80
C ALA A 35 -14.83 10.90 4.24
N GLY A 36 -14.80 9.61 4.58
CA GLY A 36 -14.49 9.16 5.92
C GLY A 36 -13.20 9.83 6.34
N SER A 37 -13.24 10.46 7.52
CA SER A 37 -12.05 10.82 8.27
C SER A 37 -11.36 9.51 8.70
N GLY A 38 -10.80 8.78 7.72
CA GLY A 38 -9.98 7.62 7.97
C GLY A 38 -8.71 8.12 8.63
N GLY A 39 -8.64 8.00 9.94
CA GLY A 39 -7.42 8.28 10.68
C GLY A 39 -6.27 7.46 10.09
N SER A 40 -5.04 7.95 10.25
CA SER A 40 -3.82 7.27 9.80
C SER A 40 -3.64 5.87 10.40
N GLY A 41 -4.35 5.54 11.47
CA GLY A 41 -4.41 4.19 12.06
C GLY A 41 -5.55 3.29 11.56
N SER A 42 -6.40 3.74 10.62
CA SER A 42 -7.51 2.93 10.10
C SER A 42 -7.02 1.77 9.22
N SER A 43 -7.72 0.63 9.28
CA SER A 43 -7.34 -0.57 8.52
C SER A 43 -7.29 -0.30 7.02
N GLU A 44 -8.26 0.46 6.50
CA GLU A 44 -8.32 0.82 5.08
C GLU A 44 -7.14 1.71 4.66
N HIS A 45 -6.71 2.62 5.53
CA HIS A 45 -5.54 3.46 5.28
C HIS A 45 -4.26 2.62 5.26
N LEU A 46 -4.08 1.75 6.26
CA LEU A 46 -2.90 0.88 6.38
C LEU A 46 -2.81 -0.10 5.21
N ASP A 47 -3.94 -0.68 4.79
CA ASP A 47 -4.03 -1.54 3.61
C ASP A 47 -3.59 -0.82 2.34
N ALA A 48 -3.99 0.44 2.17
CA ALA A 48 -3.53 1.27 1.07
C ALA A 48 -2.02 1.59 1.16
N LEU A 49 -1.47 1.83 2.35
CA LEU A 49 -0.05 2.09 2.53
C LEU A 49 0.81 0.87 2.19
N VAL A 50 0.45 -0.32 2.67
CA VAL A 50 1.26 -1.54 2.46
C VAL A 50 1.23 -2.03 1.01
N LYS A 51 0.16 -1.71 0.26
CA LYS A 51 0.00 -2.07 -1.16
C LYS A 51 0.56 -1.02 -2.12
N LYS A 52 0.94 0.16 -1.63
CA LYS A 52 1.43 1.26 -2.47
C LYS A 52 2.77 0.94 -3.11
N ASP A 53 3.66 0.30 -2.36
CA ASP A 53 5.03 0.00 -2.76
C ASP A 53 5.32 -1.50 -2.56
N LYS A 54 6.26 -2.04 -3.34
CA LYS A 54 6.61 -3.47 -3.26
C LYS A 54 7.23 -3.85 -1.91
N VAL A 55 7.96 -2.91 -1.31
CA VAL A 55 8.61 -3.09 -0.02
C VAL A 55 8.19 -1.92 0.85
N VAL A 56 7.55 -2.23 1.97
CA VAL A 56 7.06 -1.24 2.93
C VAL A 56 7.56 -1.61 4.32
N VAL A 57 8.10 -0.64 5.04
CA VAL A 57 8.58 -0.82 6.41
C VAL A 57 8.00 0.21 7.35
N PHE A 58 7.61 -0.24 8.54
CA PHE A 58 7.21 0.61 9.66
C PHE A 58 8.32 0.60 10.70
N LEU A 59 8.91 1.76 10.96
CA LEU A 59 10.13 1.91 11.76
C LEU A 59 9.92 2.89 12.91
N LYS A 60 10.78 2.79 13.94
CA LYS A 60 10.96 3.86 14.92
C LYS A 60 12.07 4.79 14.44
N GLY A 61 11.71 5.98 13.97
CA GLY A 61 12.59 6.90 13.26
C GLY A 61 12.52 6.69 11.74
N THR A 62 13.51 7.18 11.01
CA THR A 62 13.61 7.05 9.55
C THR A 62 14.78 6.15 9.14
N PRO A 63 14.87 5.70 7.88
CA PRO A 63 16.03 4.96 7.40
C PRO A 63 17.38 5.69 7.52
N GLU A 64 17.35 7.02 7.48
CA GLU A 64 18.53 7.88 7.64
C GLU A 64 18.88 8.06 9.11
N GLN A 65 17.87 8.12 9.98
CA GLN A 65 17.98 8.37 11.41
C GLN A 65 17.12 7.37 12.21
N PRO A 66 17.52 6.09 12.29
CA PRO A 66 16.79 5.10 13.07
C PRO A 66 16.94 5.39 14.56
N GLN A 67 15.82 5.41 15.29
CA GLN A 67 15.78 5.71 16.74
C GLN A 67 15.66 4.44 17.60
N CYS A 68 15.85 3.27 17.00
CA CYS A 68 15.79 1.98 17.69
C CYS A 68 16.74 0.98 17.00
N GLY A 69 17.50 0.21 17.79
CA GLY A 69 18.45 -0.79 17.28
C GLY A 69 17.80 -1.82 16.35
N PHE A 70 16.59 -2.28 16.67
CA PHE A 70 15.83 -3.21 15.81
C PHE A 70 15.42 -2.57 14.47
N SER A 71 14.99 -1.30 14.49
CA SER A 71 14.70 -0.57 13.25
C SER A 71 15.96 -0.34 12.41
N ASN A 72 17.09 -0.04 13.05
CA ASN A 72 18.37 0.05 12.35
C ASN A 72 18.74 -1.29 11.71
N ALA A 73 18.59 -2.42 12.41
CA ALA A 73 18.89 -3.74 11.87
C ALA A 73 18.09 -4.06 10.60
N VAL A 74 16.78 -3.77 10.58
CA VAL A 74 15.96 -3.92 9.36
C VAL A 74 16.49 -3.07 8.21
N VAL A 75 16.82 -1.80 8.47
CA VAL A 75 17.38 -0.89 7.46
C VAL A 75 18.73 -1.41 6.93
N GLN A 76 19.60 -1.92 7.79
CA GLN A 76 20.89 -2.47 7.37
C GLN A 76 20.71 -3.73 6.51
N ILE A 77 19.81 -4.64 6.87
CA ILE A 77 19.51 -5.84 6.07
C ILE A 77 19.05 -5.43 4.67
N LEU A 78 18.09 -4.52 4.55
CA LEU A 78 17.61 -4.05 3.24
C LEU A 78 18.73 -3.39 2.42
N ARG A 79 19.62 -2.62 3.06
CA ARG A 79 20.80 -2.03 2.41
C ARG A 79 21.78 -3.08 1.90
N LEU A 80 22.04 -4.14 2.68
CA LEU A 80 22.92 -5.25 2.28
C LEU A 80 22.36 -5.99 1.06
N HIS A 81 21.04 -6.17 0.98
CA HIS A 81 20.37 -6.73 -0.19
C HIS A 81 20.30 -5.74 -1.37
N GLY A 82 20.75 -4.49 -1.22
CA GLY A 82 20.70 -3.48 -2.28
C GLY A 82 19.30 -2.93 -2.55
N VAL A 83 18.35 -3.13 -1.63
CA VAL A 83 16.98 -2.60 -1.76
C VAL A 83 17.00 -1.10 -1.45
N ARG A 84 16.91 -0.28 -2.50
CA ARG A 84 16.90 1.19 -2.40
C ARG A 84 15.50 1.78 -2.41
N ASP A 85 14.62 1.19 -3.22
CA ASP A 85 13.26 1.68 -3.43
C ASP A 85 12.30 0.94 -2.48
N TYR A 86 12.07 1.53 -1.31
CA TYR A 86 11.06 1.07 -0.34
C TYR A 86 10.43 2.26 0.36
N ALA A 87 9.16 2.11 0.74
CA ALA A 87 8.49 3.11 1.57
C ALA A 87 8.80 2.84 3.04
N ALA A 88 9.23 3.88 3.76
CA ALA A 88 9.47 3.83 5.19
C ALA A 88 8.52 4.79 5.91
N TYR A 89 7.77 4.28 6.88
CA TYR A 89 6.84 5.05 7.69
C TYR A 89 7.34 5.11 9.14
N ASN A 90 7.55 6.33 9.65
CA ASN A 90 7.99 6.55 11.03
C ASN A 90 6.78 6.51 11.97
N VAL A 91 6.69 5.48 12.80
CA VAL A 91 5.58 5.33 13.76
C VAL A 91 5.71 6.22 15.00
N LEU A 92 6.83 6.94 15.16
CA LEU A 92 7.00 7.88 16.27
C LEU A 92 6.28 9.21 16.03
N ASP A 93 6.09 9.58 14.77
CA ASP A 93 5.46 10.85 14.39
C ASP A 93 3.94 10.80 14.53
N ASP A 94 3.37 9.59 14.50
CA ASP A 94 1.92 9.38 14.54
C ASP A 94 1.52 8.22 15.47
N PRO A 95 0.93 8.53 16.65
CA PRO A 95 0.45 7.52 17.58
C PRO A 95 -0.66 6.62 17.02
N GLN A 96 -1.52 7.14 16.12
CA GLN A 96 -2.58 6.35 15.49
C GLN A 96 -1.99 5.34 14.52
N LEU A 97 -1.00 5.75 13.71
CA LEU A 97 -0.24 4.83 12.85
C LEU A 97 0.43 3.74 13.68
N ARG A 98 1.06 4.12 14.80
CA ARG A 98 1.78 3.19 15.69
C ARG A 98 0.88 2.12 16.29
N GLN A 99 -0.32 2.50 16.74
CA GLN A 99 -1.24 1.54 17.30
C GLN A 99 -1.96 0.76 16.20
N GLY A 100 -2.44 1.45 15.18
CA GLY A 100 -3.15 0.87 14.05
C GLY A 100 -2.35 -0.21 13.33
N ILE A 101 -1.05 -0.02 13.09
CA ILE A 101 -0.24 -1.02 12.38
C ILE A 101 -0.08 -2.32 13.18
N LYS A 102 -0.07 -2.25 14.52
CA LYS A 102 -0.03 -3.44 15.39
C LYS A 102 -1.35 -4.19 15.32
N ASP A 103 -2.45 -3.45 15.35
CA ASP A 103 -3.79 -4.03 15.31
C ASP A 103 -4.07 -4.63 13.92
N TYR A 104 -3.62 -3.97 12.84
CA TYR A 104 -3.76 -4.43 11.45
C TYR A 104 -3.01 -5.74 11.17
N SER A 105 -1.76 -5.85 11.61
CA SER A 105 -0.95 -7.09 11.45
C SER A 105 -1.25 -8.15 12.50
N ASN A 106 -2.02 -7.82 13.54
CA ASN A 106 -2.09 -8.61 14.77
C ASN A 106 -0.69 -8.93 15.33
N TRP A 107 0.22 -7.94 15.29
CA TRP A 107 1.62 -8.09 15.70
C TRP A 107 2.04 -7.00 16.70
N PRO A 108 2.58 -7.36 17.89
CA PRO A 108 2.72 -6.40 18.99
C PRO A 108 3.96 -5.47 18.87
N THR A 109 4.92 -5.79 18.00
CA THR A 109 6.23 -5.11 17.95
C THR A 109 6.46 -4.31 16.68
N ILE A 110 7.44 -3.41 16.76
CA ILE A 110 7.97 -2.57 15.67
C ILE A 110 9.50 -2.74 15.73
N PRO A 111 10.21 -2.91 14.60
CA PRO A 111 9.77 -2.70 13.22
C PRO A 111 8.88 -3.81 12.64
N GLN A 112 8.15 -3.47 11.57
CA GLN A 112 7.38 -4.42 10.75
C GLN A 112 7.71 -4.25 9.27
N VAL A 113 7.76 -5.36 8.55
CA VAL A 113 8.10 -5.41 7.12
C VAL A 113 6.97 -6.06 6.34
N TYR A 114 6.62 -5.42 5.22
CA TYR A 114 5.65 -5.90 4.26
C TYR A 114 6.29 -6.01 2.88
N LEU A 115 5.99 -7.10 2.19
CA LEU A 115 6.42 -7.37 0.82
C LEU A 115 5.16 -7.59 -0.02
N ASN A 116 4.97 -6.79 -1.07
CA ASN A 116 3.80 -6.83 -1.95
C ASN A 116 2.45 -6.72 -1.22
N GLY A 117 2.40 -5.93 -0.14
CA GLY A 117 1.21 -5.78 0.71
C GLY A 117 0.98 -6.93 1.70
N GLU A 118 1.81 -7.96 1.70
CA GLU A 118 1.72 -9.07 2.65
C GLU A 118 2.66 -8.86 3.83
N PHE A 119 2.18 -9.16 5.04
CA PHE A 119 2.98 -9.07 6.26
C PHE A 119 4.02 -10.19 6.30
N VAL A 120 5.30 -9.82 6.40
CA VAL A 120 6.41 -10.79 6.48
C VAL A 120 6.81 -11.03 7.93
N GLY A 121 6.95 -9.97 8.72
CA GLY A 121 7.39 -10.10 10.10
C GLY A 121 8.05 -8.86 10.68
N GLY A 122 8.65 -9.05 11.85
CA GLY A 122 9.49 -8.05 12.51
C GLY A 122 10.98 -8.23 12.22
N CYS A 123 11.82 -7.59 13.05
CA CYS A 123 13.29 -7.63 12.91
C CYS A 123 13.87 -9.04 12.93
N ASP A 124 13.46 -9.88 13.87
CA ASP A 124 14.06 -11.21 14.07
C ASP A 124 13.75 -12.16 12.91
N ILE A 125 12.51 -12.10 12.40
CA ILE A 125 12.07 -12.89 11.24
C ILE A 125 12.85 -12.44 10.00
N LEU A 126 12.99 -11.12 9.78
CA LEU A 126 13.76 -10.61 8.65
C LEU A 126 15.24 -11.01 8.74
N LEU A 127 15.82 -11.01 9.93
CA LEU A 127 17.20 -11.47 10.15
C LEU A 127 17.34 -12.97 9.86
N GLN A 128 16.39 -13.79 10.28
CA GLN A 128 16.38 -15.22 9.95
C GLN A 128 16.27 -15.45 8.44
N MET A 129 15.35 -14.74 7.77
CA MET A 129 15.17 -14.82 6.31
C MET A 129 16.41 -14.34 5.53
N HIS A 130 17.14 -13.38 6.08
CA HIS A 130 18.42 -12.95 5.54
C HIS A 130 19.47 -14.06 5.67
N GLN A 131 19.57 -14.71 6.83
CA GLN A 131 20.57 -15.74 7.11
C GLN A 131 20.35 -17.04 6.35
N ASN A 132 19.09 -17.45 6.17
CA ASN A 132 18.75 -18.70 5.48
C ASN A 132 18.55 -18.54 3.96
N GLY A 133 18.57 -17.31 3.44
CA GLY A 133 18.41 -17.00 2.03
C GLY A 133 16.96 -16.82 1.56
N ASP A 134 15.95 -17.04 2.41
CA ASP A 134 14.53 -16.89 2.04
C ASP A 134 14.22 -15.46 1.57
N LEU A 135 14.85 -14.45 2.18
CA LEU A 135 14.67 -13.06 1.80
C LEU A 135 15.11 -12.80 0.35
N VAL A 136 16.13 -13.51 -0.12
CA VAL A 136 16.61 -13.40 -1.50
C VAL A 136 15.56 -13.92 -2.47
N GLU A 137 14.95 -15.08 -2.17
CA GLU A 137 13.90 -15.65 -3.02
C GLU A 137 12.62 -14.79 -2.99
N GLU A 138 12.25 -14.23 -1.84
CA GLU A 138 11.12 -13.28 -1.76
C GLU A 138 11.37 -12.03 -2.60
N LEU A 139 12.53 -11.38 -2.47
CA LEU A 139 12.87 -10.20 -3.27
C LEU A 139 12.87 -10.52 -4.78
N LYS A 140 13.35 -11.69 -5.17
CA LYS A 140 13.35 -12.16 -6.56
C LYS A 140 11.94 -12.32 -7.13
N LYS A 141 10.97 -12.82 -6.34
CA LYS A 141 9.55 -12.87 -6.75
C LYS A 141 8.98 -11.47 -7.04
N LEU A 142 9.48 -10.44 -6.35
CA LEU A 142 9.10 -9.04 -6.58
C LEU A 142 9.83 -8.40 -7.77
N GLY A 143 10.74 -9.11 -8.41
CA GLY A 143 11.62 -8.59 -9.45
C GLY A 143 12.74 -7.69 -8.92
N ILE A 144 13.08 -7.81 -7.63
CA ILE A 144 14.17 -7.08 -6.99
C ILE A 144 15.38 -8.04 -6.89
N ARG A 145 16.47 -7.71 -7.57
CA ARG A 145 17.71 -8.49 -7.50
C ARG A 145 18.48 -8.12 -6.23
N SER A 146 18.64 -9.10 -5.33
CA SER A 146 19.50 -8.97 -4.16
C SER A 146 20.97 -8.79 -4.56
N ALA A 147 21.66 -7.81 -3.98
CA ALA A 147 23.09 -7.59 -4.19
C ALA A 147 23.96 -8.78 -3.73
N LEU A 148 23.49 -9.57 -2.75
CA LEU A 148 24.22 -10.73 -2.21
C LEU A 148 24.26 -11.93 -3.17
N LEU A 149 23.45 -11.94 -4.23
CA LEU A 149 23.48 -13.00 -5.26
C LEU A 149 24.74 -12.94 -6.14
N ASP A 150 25.46 -11.83 -6.11
CA ASP A 150 26.68 -11.67 -6.89
C ASP A 150 27.89 -12.34 -6.21
N ASP A 151 27.79 -12.67 -4.92
CA ASP A 151 28.87 -13.27 -4.11
C ASP A 151 28.78 -14.82 -3.99
N THR A 152 27.64 -15.44 -4.32
CA THR A 152 27.42 -16.89 -4.11
C THR A 152 27.87 -17.78 -5.26
N LYS A 153 28.34 -17.22 -6.39
CA LYS A 153 28.78 -18.02 -7.55
C LYS A 153 30.05 -18.86 -7.32
N ASP A 154 30.74 -18.68 -6.20
CA ASP A 154 32.01 -19.38 -5.91
C ASP A 154 31.87 -20.58 -4.95
N GLN A 155 30.70 -20.81 -4.35
CA GLN A 155 30.54 -21.84 -3.30
C GLN A 155 30.04 -23.21 -3.80
N ASP A 156 29.51 -23.31 -5.04
CA ASP A 156 28.93 -24.55 -5.58
C ASP A 156 29.85 -25.33 -6.54
N SER A 157 31.13 -24.95 -6.64
CA SER A 157 32.10 -25.59 -7.57
C SER A 157 33.20 -26.42 -6.89
N LYS A 158 32.91 -27.09 -5.77
CA LYS A 158 33.88 -28.05 -5.20
C LYS A 158 33.27 -29.37 -4.75
#